data_AF-A0A965JRG0-F1
#
_entry.id   AF-A0A965JRG0-F1
#
_cell.length_a   1.000
_cell.length_b   1.000
_cell.length_c   1.000
_cell.angle_alpha   90.00
_cell.angle_beta   90.00
_cell.angle_gamma   90.00
#
_symmetry.space_group_name_H-M   'P 1'
#
loop_
_entity.id
_entity.type
_entity.pdbx_description
1 polymer ?
#
loop_
_entity_poly.entity_id
_entity_poly.type
_entity_poly.pdbx_seq_one_letter_code
_entity_poly.pdbx_strand_id
1 'polypeptide(L)'
;HPLFTLMQQKRTNEFITTFLRQFDEGKDLPVWELAGNETECMIGYHSVSVIADAYLKGINQFDTTKALSAMITTAKLNEYAKIPYAKNSFIDSDQEPESVSKTLEYAYDDWCISEMAKKMGDKKSEKEFELRSFNFLNLYDPQTKFMRAKRAAQWFSPFEPSEVNFNYTEANAFQYSMAAPQAIKTLAEIQGGSDSLESWLDRLFTSQSKLSGREQSDITGLIGQYAHGNEPSHHMAYLYNYTNSPHKTQFYVDKITKELYSNSPDGLSGNEDCGQMSSWFVLSSLGFYPVAPGKPYYEIGRPYFNESMLKFENNKSLRISAINNSPENKYIRSVKLNGL
;
A
#
# COMPACT_ATOMS: atom_id res chain seq x y z
N HIS A 1 -9.99 -1.46 -4.16
CA HIS A 1 -10.30 -2.91 -4.32
C HIS A 1 -10.57 -3.70 -3.02
N PRO A 2 -9.77 -3.62 -1.95
CA PRO A 2 -10.00 -4.43 -0.75
C PRO A 2 -11.40 -4.31 -0.13
N LEU A 3 -11.97 -3.10 -0.10
CA LEU A 3 -13.35 -2.88 0.33
C LEU A 3 -14.35 -3.68 -0.53
N PHE A 4 -14.17 -3.72 -1.86
CA PHE A 4 -15.02 -4.53 -2.75
C PHE A 4 -14.91 -6.03 -2.48
N THR A 5 -13.76 -6.55 -2.05
CA THR A 5 -13.66 -7.98 -1.67
C THR A 5 -14.54 -8.35 -0.47
N LEU A 6 -14.93 -7.36 0.36
CA LEU A 6 -15.87 -7.54 1.45
C LEU A 6 -17.32 -7.44 0.96
N MET A 7 -17.65 -6.40 0.18
CA MET A 7 -19.05 -6.03 -0.08
C MET A 7 -19.56 -6.27 -1.51
N GLN A 8 -18.66 -6.51 -2.47
CA GLN A 8 -18.94 -6.57 -3.91
C GLN A 8 -18.06 -7.65 -4.59
N GLN A 9 -18.13 -8.90 -4.13
CA GLN A 9 -17.32 -10.00 -4.66
C GLN A 9 -17.70 -10.35 -6.10
N LYS A 10 -18.99 -10.23 -6.47
CA LYS A 10 -19.41 -10.39 -7.87
C LYS A 10 -18.67 -9.40 -8.78
N ARG A 11 -18.66 -8.10 -8.44
CA ARG A 11 -17.93 -7.09 -9.22
C ARG A 11 -16.42 -7.31 -9.19
N THR A 12 -15.88 -7.77 -8.06
CA THR A 12 -14.46 -8.12 -7.96
C THR A 12 -14.06 -9.16 -9.02
N ASN A 13 -14.85 -10.22 -9.20
CA ASN A 13 -14.63 -11.21 -10.27
C ASN A 13 -14.80 -10.60 -11.68
N GLU A 14 -15.78 -9.72 -11.88
CA GLU A 14 -16.00 -9.03 -13.15
C GLU A 14 -14.81 -8.12 -13.52
N PHE A 15 -14.27 -7.35 -12.57
CA PHE A 15 -13.08 -6.51 -12.77
C PHE A 15 -11.86 -7.35 -13.16
N ILE A 16 -11.59 -8.44 -12.43
CA ILE A 16 -10.48 -9.34 -12.76
C ILE A 16 -10.68 -9.96 -14.15
N THR A 17 -11.90 -10.33 -14.51
CA THR A 17 -12.20 -10.84 -15.85
C THR A 17 -11.91 -9.80 -16.94
N THR A 18 -12.17 -8.51 -16.67
CA THR A 18 -11.78 -7.41 -17.56
C THR A 18 -10.27 -7.28 -17.69
N PHE A 19 -9.51 -7.35 -16.58
CA PHE A 19 -8.04 -7.34 -16.62
C PHE A 19 -7.50 -8.46 -17.50
N LEU A 20 -8.05 -9.68 -17.37
CA LEU A 20 -7.66 -10.83 -18.18
C LEU A 20 -8.05 -10.71 -19.66
N ARG A 21 -9.08 -9.91 -19.99
CA ARG A 21 -9.44 -9.60 -21.37
C ARG A 21 -8.44 -8.62 -21.98
N GLN A 22 -8.07 -7.57 -21.25
CA GLN A 22 -7.02 -6.65 -21.70
C GLN A 22 -5.69 -7.40 -21.90
N PHE A 23 -5.35 -8.33 -21.02
CA PHE A 23 -4.20 -9.21 -21.21
C PHE A 23 -4.29 -10.09 -22.48
N ASP A 24 -5.47 -10.57 -22.87
CA ASP A 24 -5.60 -11.34 -24.13
C ASP A 24 -5.25 -10.51 -25.35
N GLU A 25 -5.58 -9.22 -25.33
CA GLU A 25 -5.42 -8.31 -26.45
C GLU A 25 -4.03 -7.65 -26.46
N GLY A 26 -3.56 -7.17 -25.30
CA GLY A 26 -2.31 -6.41 -25.15
C GLY A 26 -1.10 -7.23 -24.70
N LYS A 27 -1.31 -8.44 -24.15
CA LYS A 27 -0.27 -9.29 -23.52
C LYS A 27 0.40 -8.66 -22.29
N ASP A 28 -0.24 -7.64 -21.73
CA ASP A 28 0.06 -7.04 -20.45
C ASP A 28 -1.22 -6.84 -19.62
N LEU A 29 -1.11 -6.91 -18.30
CA LEU A 29 -2.21 -6.53 -17.41
C LEU A 29 -2.30 -5.01 -17.34
N PRO A 30 -3.49 -4.44 -17.11
CA PRO A 30 -3.65 -2.99 -17.09
C PRO A 30 -2.87 -2.36 -15.92
N VAL A 31 -2.28 -1.20 -16.19
CA VAL A 31 -1.69 -0.30 -15.19
C VAL A 31 -2.76 0.74 -14.80
N TRP A 32 -3.22 1.52 -15.77
CA TRP A 32 -4.42 2.37 -15.67
C TRP A 32 -5.27 2.26 -16.94
N GLU A 33 -6.40 1.59 -16.81
CA GLU A 33 -7.41 1.55 -17.86
C GLU A 33 -8.28 2.80 -17.84
N LEU A 34 -8.38 3.49 -18.98
CA LEU A 34 -9.36 4.55 -19.23
C LEU A 34 -10.10 4.32 -20.55
N ALA A 35 -11.40 4.06 -20.45
CA ALA A 35 -12.31 3.89 -21.59
C ALA A 35 -11.83 2.83 -22.61
N GLY A 36 -11.38 1.68 -22.11
CA GLY A 36 -10.87 0.54 -22.86
C GLY A 36 -9.43 0.68 -23.35
N ASN A 37 -8.71 1.74 -22.96
CA ASN A 37 -7.33 1.99 -23.37
C ASN A 37 -6.41 2.01 -22.16
N GLU A 38 -5.17 1.55 -22.34
CA GLU A 38 -4.10 1.74 -21.37
C GLU A 38 -3.58 3.19 -21.45
N THR A 39 -3.31 3.79 -20.30
CA THR A 39 -2.74 5.14 -20.20
C THR A 39 -1.34 5.16 -19.58
N GLU A 40 -0.87 4.00 -19.10
CA GLU A 40 0.43 3.78 -18.46
C GLU A 40 0.59 4.54 -17.14
N CYS A 41 -0.53 4.87 -16.50
CA CYS A 41 -0.61 5.64 -15.26
C CYS A 41 -0.80 4.69 -14.05
N MET A 42 -0.14 4.80 -12.91
CA MET A 42 1.08 5.52 -12.62
C MET A 42 2.26 4.55 -12.79
N ILE A 43 2.75 3.96 -11.70
CA ILE A 43 3.83 2.96 -11.69
C ILE A 43 3.29 1.62 -11.20
N GLY A 44 4.19 0.64 -11.02
CA GLY A 44 3.78 -0.69 -10.55
C GLY A 44 3.15 -1.55 -11.65
N TYR A 45 2.64 -2.69 -11.24
CA TYR A 45 1.75 -3.55 -12.03
C TYR A 45 0.64 -4.08 -11.13
N HIS A 46 0.00 -3.16 -10.40
CA HIS A 46 -0.86 -3.43 -9.25
C HIS A 46 -2.13 -4.24 -9.51
N SER A 47 -2.50 -4.46 -10.78
CA SER A 47 -3.49 -5.48 -11.15
C SER A 47 -3.17 -6.85 -10.53
N VAL A 48 -1.88 -7.19 -10.38
CA VAL A 48 -1.48 -8.44 -9.71
C VAL A 48 -1.89 -8.47 -8.23
N SER A 49 -1.85 -7.34 -7.53
CA SER A 49 -2.30 -7.23 -6.14
C SER A 49 -3.80 -7.45 -6.01
N VAL A 50 -4.59 -6.86 -6.91
CA VAL A 50 -6.05 -7.03 -6.93
C VAL A 50 -6.45 -8.49 -7.17
N ILE A 51 -5.77 -9.15 -8.12
CA ILE A 51 -6.00 -10.57 -8.44
C ILE A 51 -5.62 -11.45 -7.24
N ALA A 52 -4.44 -11.23 -6.66
CA ALA A 52 -3.95 -12.01 -5.52
C ALA A 52 -4.84 -11.84 -4.28
N ASP A 53 -5.26 -10.61 -3.94
CA ASP A 53 -6.14 -10.33 -2.80
C ASP A 53 -7.47 -11.08 -2.92
N ALA A 54 -8.09 -11.05 -4.11
CA ALA A 54 -9.31 -11.81 -4.38
C ALA A 54 -9.09 -13.33 -4.23
N TYR A 55 -8.08 -13.87 -4.90
CA TYR A 55 -7.79 -15.31 -4.91
C TYR A 55 -7.44 -15.85 -3.51
N LEU A 56 -6.64 -15.11 -2.75
CA LEU A 56 -6.21 -15.48 -1.40
C LEU A 56 -7.39 -15.48 -0.42
N LYS A 57 -8.37 -14.58 -0.60
CA LYS A 57 -9.66 -14.54 0.12
C LYS A 57 -10.69 -15.57 -0.36
N GLY A 58 -10.39 -16.35 -1.41
CA GLY A 58 -11.28 -17.38 -1.94
C GLY A 58 -12.29 -16.88 -2.98
N ILE A 59 -12.13 -15.65 -3.47
CA ILE A 59 -12.87 -15.09 -4.59
C ILE A 59 -12.14 -15.53 -5.86
N ASN A 60 -12.65 -16.57 -6.52
CA ASN A 60 -11.92 -17.27 -7.58
C ASN A 60 -12.81 -17.67 -8.76
N GLN A 61 -13.90 -16.93 -9.01
CA GLN A 61 -14.82 -17.18 -10.12
C GLN A 61 -14.33 -16.48 -11.41
N PHE A 62 -13.04 -16.68 -11.71
CA PHE A 62 -12.34 -16.25 -12.92
C PHE A 62 -11.31 -17.32 -13.31
N ASP A 63 -10.67 -17.20 -14.47
CA ASP A 63 -9.63 -18.15 -14.88
C ASP A 63 -8.34 -17.92 -14.08
N THR A 64 -8.21 -18.64 -12.96
CA THR A 64 -7.09 -18.49 -12.01
C THR A 64 -5.75 -18.94 -12.58
N THR A 65 -5.73 -19.96 -13.45
CA THR A 65 -4.52 -20.42 -14.14
C THR A 65 -4.03 -19.38 -15.12
N LYS A 66 -4.94 -18.83 -15.94
CA LYS A 66 -4.61 -17.71 -16.83
C LYS A 66 -4.19 -16.48 -16.05
N ALA A 67 -4.83 -16.19 -14.91
CA ALA A 67 -4.48 -15.05 -14.08
C ALA A 67 -3.04 -15.12 -13.57
N LEU A 68 -2.62 -16.25 -12.98
CA LEU A 68 -1.22 -16.40 -12.55
C LEU A 68 -0.25 -16.27 -13.74
N SER A 69 -0.58 -16.87 -14.89
CA SER A 69 0.22 -16.75 -16.12
C SER A 69 0.34 -15.29 -16.59
N ALA A 70 -0.75 -14.53 -16.55
CA ALA A 70 -0.78 -13.12 -16.91
C ALA A 70 0.06 -12.26 -15.96
N MET A 71 -0.06 -12.50 -14.65
CA MET A 71 0.74 -11.80 -13.63
C MET A 71 2.24 -12.04 -13.83
N ILE A 72 2.65 -13.29 -14.08
CA ILE A 72 4.05 -13.65 -14.33
C ILE A 72 4.57 -13.03 -15.62
N THR A 73 3.75 -13.00 -16.67
CA THR A 73 4.11 -12.41 -17.97
C THR A 73 4.32 -10.90 -17.83
N THR A 74 3.35 -10.20 -17.23
CA THR A 74 3.38 -8.76 -16.93
C THR A 74 4.64 -8.36 -16.16
N ALA A 75 4.98 -9.12 -15.11
CA ALA A 75 6.14 -8.85 -14.26
C ALA A 75 7.50 -9.18 -14.91
N LYS A 76 7.51 -9.64 -16.17
CA LYS A 76 8.71 -10.01 -16.95
C LYS A 76 8.80 -9.26 -18.29
N LEU A 77 7.89 -8.33 -18.58
CA LEU A 77 7.96 -7.49 -19.78
C LEU A 77 9.20 -6.57 -19.75
N ASN A 78 9.67 -6.18 -20.94
CA ASN A 78 10.83 -5.31 -21.09
C ASN A 78 10.42 -3.84 -21.19
N GLU A 79 9.99 -3.30 -20.06
CA GLU A 79 9.49 -1.93 -19.90
C GLU A 79 9.74 -1.46 -18.47
N TYR A 80 9.75 -0.14 -18.26
CA TYR A 80 9.82 0.51 -16.94
C TYR A 80 10.90 -0.10 -16.01
N ALA A 81 12.06 -0.43 -16.59
CA ALA A 81 13.17 -1.10 -15.92
C ALA A 81 12.86 -2.43 -15.19
N LYS A 82 11.78 -3.16 -15.51
CA LYS A 82 11.48 -4.49 -14.96
C LYS A 82 12.63 -5.51 -15.17
N ILE A 83 13.29 -5.47 -16.33
CA ILE A 83 14.44 -6.35 -16.63
C ILE A 83 15.69 -5.97 -15.79
N PRO A 84 16.15 -4.70 -15.75
CA PRO A 84 17.17 -4.28 -14.80
C PRO A 84 16.83 -4.57 -13.34
N TYR A 85 15.59 -4.33 -12.90
CA TYR A 85 15.12 -4.64 -11.55
C TYR A 85 15.28 -6.12 -11.21
N ALA A 86 14.81 -7.02 -12.08
CA ALA A 86 14.94 -8.46 -11.87
C ALA A 86 16.40 -8.94 -11.87
N LYS A 87 17.28 -8.26 -12.63
CA LYS A 87 18.71 -8.62 -12.75
C LYS A 87 19.56 -8.08 -11.60
N ASN A 88 19.33 -6.84 -11.19
CA ASN A 88 20.16 -6.10 -10.25
C ASN A 88 19.56 -6.04 -8.84
N SER A 89 18.32 -6.51 -8.67
CA SER A 89 17.53 -6.44 -7.43
C SER A 89 17.16 -5.03 -6.96
N PHE A 90 17.35 -4.02 -7.82
CA PHE A 90 16.85 -2.66 -7.69
C PHE A 90 16.98 -1.95 -9.05
N ILE A 91 16.27 -0.83 -9.20
CA ILE A 91 16.38 0.05 -10.37
C ILE A 91 17.42 1.13 -10.07
N ASP A 92 18.38 1.32 -10.98
CA ASP A 92 19.33 2.42 -10.86
C ASP A 92 18.67 3.75 -11.28
N SER A 93 18.96 4.82 -10.53
CA SER A 93 18.41 6.16 -10.79
C SER A 93 18.75 6.74 -12.15
N ASP A 94 19.80 6.25 -12.83
CA ASP A 94 20.14 6.68 -14.19
C ASP A 94 19.53 5.82 -15.31
N GLN A 95 18.84 4.72 -14.95
CA GLN A 95 18.16 3.84 -15.89
C GLN A 95 16.70 4.23 -16.09
N GLU A 96 16.02 4.65 -15.02
CA GLU A 96 14.58 4.87 -15.02
C GLU A 96 14.21 5.87 -13.90
N PRO A 97 13.35 6.87 -14.18
CA PRO A 97 12.83 7.77 -13.15
C PRO A 97 12.01 6.99 -12.13
N GLU A 98 11.86 7.57 -10.94
CA GLU A 98 11.08 7.00 -9.83
C GLU A 98 11.62 5.65 -9.36
N SER A 99 12.93 5.47 -9.51
CA SER A 99 13.66 4.22 -9.26
C SER A 99 13.39 3.63 -7.88
N VAL A 100 13.25 4.45 -6.84
CA VAL A 100 12.95 3.97 -5.48
C VAL A 100 11.52 3.49 -5.41
N SER A 101 10.55 4.33 -5.79
CA SER A 101 9.12 3.98 -5.76
C SER A 101 8.83 2.71 -6.54
N LYS A 102 9.30 2.63 -7.80
CA LYS A 102 9.16 1.42 -8.64
C LYS A 102 9.79 0.19 -8.00
N THR A 103 11.01 0.29 -7.45
CA THR A 103 11.64 -0.88 -6.78
C THR A 103 10.84 -1.38 -5.58
N LEU A 104 10.31 -0.46 -4.76
CA LEU A 104 9.53 -0.80 -3.57
C LEU A 104 8.17 -1.42 -3.94
N GLU A 105 7.49 -0.85 -4.92
CA GLU A 105 6.18 -1.31 -5.40
C GLU A 105 6.27 -2.62 -6.19
N TYR A 106 7.30 -2.79 -7.03
CA TYR A 106 7.54 -4.07 -7.72
C TYR A 106 7.83 -5.19 -6.72
N ALA A 107 8.52 -4.90 -5.61
CA ALA A 107 8.75 -5.89 -4.56
C ALA A 107 7.43 -6.31 -3.87
N TYR A 108 6.49 -5.39 -3.70
CA TYR A 108 5.15 -5.71 -3.20
C TYR A 108 4.33 -6.51 -4.22
N ASP A 109 4.32 -6.11 -5.49
CA ASP A 109 3.60 -6.80 -6.56
C ASP A 109 4.16 -8.22 -6.77
N ASP A 110 5.48 -8.40 -6.68
CA ASP A 110 6.14 -9.71 -6.73
C ASP A 110 5.72 -10.61 -5.56
N TRP A 111 5.56 -10.05 -4.36
CA TRP A 111 5.02 -10.80 -3.23
C TRP A 111 3.59 -11.29 -3.49
N CYS A 112 2.74 -10.48 -4.12
CA CYS A 112 1.39 -10.90 -4.50
C CYS A 112 1.41 -12.10 -5.47
N ILE A 113 2.33 -12.10 -6.44
CA ILE A 113 2.54 -13.23 -7.36
C ILE A 113 2.99 -14.47 -6.59
N SER A 114 3.95 -14.31 -5.68
CA SER A 114 4.48 -15.41 -4.87
C SER A 114 3.39 -16.08 -4.04
N GLU A 115 2.56 -15.31 -3.33
CA GLU A 115 1.50 -15.86 -2.47
C GLU A 115 0.43 -16.60 -3.29
N MET A 116 0.06 -16.07 -4.47
CA MET A 116 -0.87 -16.77 -5.36
C MET A 116 -0.25 -18.07 -5.91
N ALA A 117 0.99 -18.02 -6.40
CA ALA A 117 1.72 -19.19 -6.89
C ALA A 117 1.83 -20.29 -5.82
N LYS A 118 2.15 -19.90 -4.58
CA LYS A 118 2.21 -20.78 -3.42
C LYS A 118 0.89 -21.49 -3.15
N LYS A 119 -0.23 -20.76 -3.16
CA LYS A 119 -1.57 -21.33 -2.96
C LYS A 119 -2.00 -22.24 -4.12
N MET A 120 -1.50 -21.98 -5.33
CA MET A 120 -1.73 -22.81 -6.53
C MET A 120 -0.78 -24.01 -6.65
N GLY A 121 0.28 -24.06 -5.84
CA GLY A 121 1.28 -25.13 -5.88
C GLY A 121 2.36 -24.97 -6.97
N ASP A 122 2.47 -23.80 -7.61
CA ASP A 122 3.57 -23.51 -8.55
C ASP A 122 4.84 -23.11 -7.79
N LYS A 123 5.62 -24.13 -7.42
CA LYS A 123 6.86 -23.98 -6.64
C LYS A 123 7.95 -23.19 -7.36
N LYS A 124 7.95 -23.16 -8.70
CA LYS A 124 8.97 -22.43 -9.46
C LYS A 124 8.70 -20.93 -9.34
N SER A 125 7.47 -20.52 -9.63
CA SER A 125 7.07 -19.11 -9.56
C SER A 125 7.06 -18.60 -8.11
N GLU A 126 6.58 -19.41 -7.15
CA GLU A 126 6.66 -19.08 -5.72
C GLU A 126 8.08 -18.66 -5.31
N LYS A 127 9.08 -19.52 -5.58
CA LYS A 127 10.47 -19.27 -5.18
C LYS A 127 11.09 -18.06 -5.87
N GLU A 128 10.81 -17.88 -7.17
CA GLU A 128 11.34 -16.77 -7.95
C GLU A 128 10.82 -15.43 -7.40
N PHE A 129 9.51 -15.32 -7.24
CA PHE A 129 8.86 -14.07 -6.84
C PHE A 129 8.96 -13.81 -5.33
N GLU A 130 9.06 -14.85 -4.50
CA GLU A 130 9.41 -14.69 -3.07
C GLU A 130 10.76 -14.00 -2.93
N LEU A 131 11.79 -14.44 -3.66
CA LEU A 131 13.11 -13.80 -3.61
C LEU A 131 13.04 -12.33 -4.05
N ARG A 132 12.37 -12.05 -5.17
CA ARG A 132 12.22 -10.68 -5.68
C ARG A 132 11.44 -9.78 -4.72
N SER A 133 10.51 -10.33 -3.93
CA SER A 133 9.73 -9.53 -2.98
C SER A 133 10.52 -8.85 -1.86
N PHE A 134 11.77 -9.26 -1.67
CA PHE A 134 12.72 -8.66 -0.73
C PHE A 134 13.69 -7.67 -1.39
N ASN A 135 13.55 -7.38 -2.69
CA ASN A 135 14.42 -6.46 -3.42
C ASN A 135 14.44 -5.03 -2.82
N PHE A 136 13.36 -4.62 -2.14
CA PHE A 136 13.29 -3.35 -1.41
C PHE A 136 14.47 -3.15 -0.43
N LEU A 137 15.01 -4.24 0.14
CA LEU A 137 16.14 -4.19 1.07
C LEU A 137 17.39 -3.56 0.44
N ASN A 138 17.55 -3.65 -0.89
CA ASN A 138 18.71 -3.13 -1.58
C ASN A 138 18.76 -1.60 -1.63
N LEU A 139 17.65 -0.92 -1.33
CA LEU A 139 17.59 0.54 -1.27
C LEU A 139 17.63 1.09 0.16
N TYR A 140 17.64 0.24 1.18
CA TYR A 140 17.75 0.70 2.55
C TYR A 140 19.17 1.18 2.87
N ASP A 141 19.32 2.47 3.16
CA ASP A 141 20.57 3.03 3.64
C ASP A 141 20.61 3.04 5.18
N PRO A 142 21.45 2.22 5.83
CA PRO A 142 21.50 2.12 7.28
C PRO A 142 22.02 3.40 7.97
N GLN A 143 22.71 4.29 7.25
CA GLN A 143 23.19 5.55 7.84
C GLN A 143 22.07 6.56 8.04
N THR A 144 21.21 6.73 7.02
CA THR A 144 20.10 7.69 7.05
C THR A 144 18.79 7.07 7.55
N LYS A 145 18.68 5.73 7.48
CA LYS A 145 17.48 4.94 7.77
C LYS A 145 16.31 5.21 6.82
N PHE A 146 16.61 5.60 5.58
CA PHE A 146 15.64 5.79 4.50
C PHE A 146 15.91 4.82 3.35
N MET A 147 14.87 4.56 2.55
CA MET A 147 15.04 3.97 1.23
C MET A 147 15.56 5.06 0.31
N ARG A 148 16.75 4.86 -0.26
CA ARG A 148 17.46 5.86 -1.06
C ARG A 148 17.78 5.31 -2.44
N ALA A 149 17.71 6.19 -3.43
CA ALA A 149 18.13 5.89 -4.78
C ALA A 149 19.62 5.52 -4.82
N LYS A 150 19.97 4.62 -5.73
CA LYS A 150 21.35 4.29 -6.07
C LYS A 150 21.68 4.75 -7.48
N ARG A 151 22.91 5.25 -7.66
CA ARG A 151 23.51 5.52 -8.96
C ARG A 151 24.83 4.79 -9.10
N ALA A 152 24.94 3.93 -10.11
CA ALA A 152 26.08 3.03 -10.30
C ALA A 152 26.45 2.29 -8.99
N ALA A 153 25.43 1.76 -8.31
CA ALA A 153 25.52 1.10 -6.99
C ALA A 153 26.00 1.96 -5.81
N GLN A 154 26.20 3.27 -5.97
CA GLN A 154 26.47 4.21 -4.88
C GLN A 154 25.20 4.94 -4.45
N TRP A 155 25.11 5.36 -3.18
CA TRP A 155 23.97 6.17 -2.73
C TRP A 155 23.92 7.50 -3.48
N PHE A 156 22.77 7.83 -4.05
CA PHE A 156 22.54 9.13 -4.67
C PHE A 156 22.72 10.25 -3.64
N SER A 157 23.51 11.27 -3.98
CA SER A 157 23.87 12.37 -3.09
C SER A 157 23.90 13.71 -3.84
N PRO A 158 23.66 14.86 -3.17
CA PRO A 158 23.28 15.01 -1.76
C PRO A 158 21.92 14.38 -1.43
N PHE A 159 21.62 14.14 -0.15
CA PHE A 159 20.37 13.53 0.29
C PHE A 159 19.70 14.39 1.36
N GLU A 160 18.47 14.81 1.07
CA GLU A 160 17.57 15.46 2.01
C GLU A 160 16.23 14.70 2.01
N PRO A 161 15.79 14.14 3.15
CA PRO A 161 14.60 13.26 3.16
C PRO A 161 13.29 13.93 2.74
N SER A 162 13.17 15.24 2.93
CA SER A 162 12.00 16.06 2.56
C SER A 162 12.05 16.59 1.13
N GLU A 163 13.11 16.28 0.38
CA GLU A 163 13.24 16.72 -1.02
C GLU A 163 12.33 15.89 -1.93
N VAL A 164 11.46 16.57 -2.64
CA VAL A 164 10.69 16.02 -3.74
C VAL A 164 11.57 16.02 -4.99
N ASN A 165 11.95 14.84 -5.46
CA ASN A 165 12.89 14.66 -6.56
C ASN A 165 12.54 13.49 -7.47
N PHE A 166 13.41 13.25 -8.46
CA PHE A 166 13.30 12.24 -9.52
C PHE A 166 13.12 10.77 -9.09
N ASN A 167 13.31 10.44 -7.81
CA ASN A 167 13.44 9.06 -7.40
C ASN A 167 12.20 8.51 -6.69
N TYR A 168 11.28 9.39 -6.31
CA TYR A 168 10.05 9.04 -5.62
C TYR A 168 8.86 9.59 -6.43
N THR A 169 7.89 8.74 -6.75
CA THR A 169 6.68 9.11 -7.50
C THR A 169 5.82 10.03 -6.64
N GLU A 170 5.70 11.30 -7.03
CA GLU A 170 4.84 12.30 -6.37
C GLU A 170 5.03 12.43 -4.84
N ALA A 171 6.27 12.21 -4.38
CA ALA A 171 6.55 12.03 -2.97
C ALA A 171 8.00 12.37 -2.63
N ASN A 172 8.36 12.21 -1.35
CA ASN A 172 9.74 12.26 -0.88
C ASN A 172 10.13 10.98 -0.11
N ALA A 173 11.34 10.96 0.45
CA ALA A 173 11.86 9.76 1.14
C ALA A 173 11.05 9.40 2.40
N PHE A 174 10.49 10.38 3.12
CA PHE A 174 9.58 10.09 4.24
C PHE A 174 8.33 9.34 3.77
N GLN A 175 7.80 9.69 2.61
CA GLN A 175 6.53 9.17 2.12
C GLN A 175 6.66 7.81 1.40
N TYR A 176 7.87 7.39 1.02
CA TYR A 176 8.07 6.08 0.39
C TYR A 176 8.85 5.07 1.21
N SER A 177 9.66 5.48 2.19
CA SER A 177 10.61 4.54 2.82
C SER A 177 9.95 3.37 3.57
N MET A 178 8.67 3.50 3.92
CA MET A 178 7.88 2.44 4.56
C MET A 178 7.01 1.63 3.59
N ALA A 179 7.17 1.78 2.27
CA ALA A 179 6.43 1.05 1.23
C ALA A 179 6.93 -0.40 1.07
N ALA A 180 6.83 -1.19 2.14
CA ALA A 180 7.06 -2.64 2.13
C ALA A 180 5.98 -3.37 2.96
N PRO A 181 4.68 -3.18 2.66
CA PRO A 181 3.57 -3.73 3.46
C PRO A 181 3.57 -5.27 3.51
N GLN A 182 4.15 -5.93 2.50
CA GLN A 182 4.38 -7.37 2.49
C GLN A 182 5.30 -7.85 3.63
N ALA A 183 6.24 -7.02 4.08
CA ALA A 183 7.34 -7.43 4.96
C ALA A 183 7.56 -6.46 6.14
N ILE A 184 6.49 -5.96 6.77
CA ILE A 184 6.56 -4.96 7.86
C ILE A 184 7.48 -5.40 9.01
N LYS A 185 7.49 -6.69 9.36
CA LYS A 185 8.41 -7.20 10.40
C LYS A 185 9.88 -7.02 9.99
N THR A 186 10.23 -7.38 8.75
CA THR A 186 11.58 -7.17 8.21
C THR A 186 11.91 -5.68 8.11
N LEU A 187 10.94 -4.85 7.72
CA LEU A 187 11.08 -3.39 7.72
C LEU A 187 11.39 -2.85 9.13
N ALA A 188 10.70 -3.34 10.16
CA ALA A 188 11.00 -2.99 11.55
C ALA A 188 12.40 -3.46 11.97
N GLU A 189 12.80 -4.69 11.59
CA GLU A 189 14.12 -5.25 11.88
C GLU A 189 15.25 -4.40 11.27
N ILE A 190 15.17 -4.05 9.98
CA ILE A 190 16.22 -3.24 9.33
C ILE A 190 16.28 -1.81 9.88
N GLN A 191 15.15 -1.26 10.33
CA GLN A 191 15.11 0.02 11.02
C GLN A 191 15.83 -0.02 12.37
N GLY A 192 16.01 -1.19 12.98
CA GLY A 192 16.63 -1.39 14.29
C GLY A 192 15.66 -1.89 15.37
N GLY A 193 14.56 -2.52 14.98
CA GLY A 193 13.53 -3.05 15.88
C GLY A 193 12.38 -2.06 16.16
N SER A 194 11.42 -2.51 16.99
CA SER A 194 10.17 -1.80 17.27
C SER A 194 10.34 -0.36 17.78
N ASP A 195 11.32 -0.10 18.66
CA ASP A 195 11.56 1.26 19.19
C ASP A 195 12.13 2.21 18.12
N SER A 196 12.96 1.68 17.22
CA SER A 196 13.54 2.46 16.13
C SER A 196 12.50 2.74 15.05
N LEU A 197 11.61 1.78 14.76
CA LEU A 197 10.44 1.99 13.90
C LEU A 197 9.52 3.07 14.50
N GLU A 198 9.24 3.00 15.81
CA GLU A 198 8.43 4.02 16.49
C GLU A 198 9.06 5.41 16.35
N SER A 199 10.36 5.52 16.61
CA SER A 199 11.09 6.79 16.48
C SER A 199 11.07 7.31 15.04
N TRP A 200 11.15 6.42 14.04
CA TRP A 200 11.08 6.80 12.64
C TRP A 200 9.69 7.36 12.29
N LEU A 201 8.61 6.71 12.73
CA LEU A 201 7.24 7.16 12.53
C LEU A 201 6.95 8.45 13.31
N ASP A 202 7.48 8.61 14.52
CA ASP A 202 7.37 9.87 15.27
C ASP A 202 7.97 11.02 14.46
N ARG A 203 9.18 10.83 13.88
CA ARG A 203 9.76 11.84 12.98
C ARG A 203 8.87 12.13 11.78
N LEU A 204 8.24 11.13 11.17
CA LEU A 204 7.31 11.35 10.05
C LEU A 204 6.20 12.33 10.46
N PHE A 205 5.54 12.09 11.59
CA PHE A 205 4.39 12.89 12.01
C PHE A 205 4.73 14.21 12.72
N THR A 206 5.94 14.38 13.24
CA THR A 206 6.33 15.58 14.03
C THR A 206 7.37 16.48 13.35
N SER A 207 7.99 16.07 12.25
CA SER A 207 8.89 16.94 11.49
C SER A 207 8.16 18.14 10.90
N GLN A 208 8.86 19.21 10.55
CA GLN A 208 8.23 20.34 9.85
C GLN A 208 7.64 19.87 8.51
N SER A 209 6.45 20.34 8.15
CA SER A 209 5.78 20.06 6.87
C SER A 209 6.41 20.75 5.66
N LYS A 210 7.57 21.38 5.83
CA LYS A 210 8.28 22.04 4.74
C LYS A 210 8.82 20.99 3.78
N LEU A 211 8.54 21.16 2.49
CA LEU A 211 9.11 20.39 1.39
C LEU A 211 10.24 21.19 0.74
N SER A 212 11.16 20.49 0.10
CA SER A 212 12.22 21.06 -0.73
C SER A 212 12.25 20.35 -2.09
N GLY A 213 13.07 20.82 -3.02
CA GLY A 213 13.10 20.29 -4.37
C GLY A 213 11.95 20.82 -5.21
N ARG A 214 11.22 19.93 -5.89
CA ARG A 214 10.14 20.26 -6.80
C ARG A 214 8.84 20.57 -6.05
N GLU A 215 8.04 21.45 -6.62
CA GLU A 215 6.63 21.57 -6.21
C GLU A 215 5.84 20.42 -6.82
N GLN A 216 5.07 19.72 -5.99
CA GLN A 216 4.15 18.66 -6.39
C GLN A 216 2.78 18.97 -5.81
N SER A 217 1.76 19.09 -6.67
CA SER A 217 0.41 19.47 -6.27
C SER A 217 -0.28 18.43 -5.39
N ASP A 218 0.10 17.17 -5.53
CA ASP A 218 -0.58 16.02 -4.91
C ASP A 218 -0.08 15.77 -3.47
N ILE A 219 1.01 16.42 -3.05
CA ILE A 219 1.51 16.33 -1.66
C ILE A 219 0.75 17.31 -0.78
N THR A 220 -0.46 16.93 -0.38
CA THR A 220 -1.37 17.72 0.44
C THR A 220 -1.84 16.96 1.69
N GLY A 221 -2.58 17.62 2.59
CA GLY A 221 -3.03 17.01 3.84
C GLY A 221 -1.89 16.64 4.81
N LEU A 222 -0.94 17.56 5.00
CA LEU A 222 0.28 17.29 5.76
C LEU A 222 0.08 17.27 7.28
N ILE A 223 0.53 16.20 7.93
CA ILE A 223 0.75 16.12 9.38
C ILE A 223 2.22 15.80 9.61
N GLY A 224 3.01 16.85 9.79
CA GLY A 224 4.45 16.74 9.63
C GLY A 224 4.80 16.41 8.18
N GLN A 225 5.50 15.32 7.92
CA GLN A 225 5.85 14.81 6.59
C GLN A 225 4.88 13.73 6.07
N TYR A 226 3.95 13.24 6.90
CA TYR A 226 2.84 12.40 6.44
C TYR A 226 1.94 13.24 5.53
N ALA A 227 1.65 12.76 4.30
CA ALA A 227 0.77 13.44 3.35
C ALA A 227 -0.45 12.56 3.06
N HIS A 228 -1.62 12.97 3.57
CA HIS A 228 -2.84 12.18 3.37
C HIS A 228 -3.48 12.37 2.00
N GLY A 229 -3.16 13.46 1.29
CA GLY A 229 -3.71 13.71 -0.04
C GLY A 229 -3.14 12.80 -1.13
N ASN A 230 -2.21 11.89 -0.78
CA ASN A 230 -1.58 10.96 -1.72
C ASN A 230 -1.35 9.58 -1.08
N GLU A 231 -1.51 8.53 -1.88
CA GLU A 231 -1.55 7.11 -1.50
C GLU A 231 -0.32 6.55 -0.77
N PRO A 232 0.93 6.96 -1.08
CA PRO A 232 2.12 6.35 -0.46
C PRO A 232 2.11 6.40 1.08
N SER A 233 1.39 7.36 1.66
CA SER A 233 1.30 7.50 3.12
C SER A 233 0.16 6.67 3.75
N HIS A 234 -0.82 6.18 2.99
CA HIS A 234 -2.12 5.73 3.52
C HIS A 234 -2.03 4.61 4.57
N HIS A 235 -1.01 3.75 4.51
CA HIS A 235 -0.79 2.67 5.48
C HIS A 235 0.03 3.05 6.70
N MET A 236 0.76 4.19 6.68
CA MET A 236 1.83 4.45 7.64
C MET A 236 1.37 4.61 9.09
N ALA A 237 0.19 5.19 9.32
CA ALA A 237 -0.37 5.32 10.66
C ALA A 237 -0.58 3.96 11.35
N TYR A 238 -0.87 2.92 10.56
CA TYR A 238 -1.08 1.55 11.06
C TYR A 238 0.21 0.83 11.42
N LEU A 239 1.38 1.35 11.00
CA LEU A 239 2.67 0.74 11.31
C LEU A 239 3.03 0.85 12.80
N TYR A 240 2.41 1.77 13.56
CA TYR A 240 2.54 1.78 15.02
C TYR A 240 2.03 0.50 15.69
N ASN A 241 1.15 -0.29 15.04
CA ASN A 241 0.76 -1.61 15.55
C ASN A 241 1.93 -2.61 15.65
N TYR A 242 3.02 -2.34 14.91
CA TYR A 242 4.25 -3.15 14.89
C TYR A 242 5.33 -2.57 15.82
N THR A 243 4.97 -1.58 16.63
CA THR A 243 5.84 -0.93 17.63
C THR A 243 5.39 -1.27 19.05
N ASN A 244 6.09 -0.74 20.05
CA ASN A 244 5.66 -0.82 21.45
C ASN A 244 4.53 0.16 21.79
N SER A 245 4.10 0.99 20.83
CA SER A 245 3.09 2.04 21.01
C SER A 245 1.90 1.92 20.03
N PRO A 246 1.16 0.79 20.00
CA PRO A 246 0.00 0.62 19.09
C PRO A 246 -1.13 1.63 19.32
N HIS A 247 -1.19 2.26 20.50
CA HIS A 247 -2.11 3.36 20.78
C HIS A 247 -1.87 4.60 19.90
N LYS A 248 -0.66 4.77 19.35
CA LYS A 248 -0.35 5.84 18.39
C LYS A 248 -1.05 5.62 17.04
N THR A 249 -1.30 4.38 16.61
CA THR A 249 -2.18 4.10 15.45
C THR A 249 -3.55 4.74 15.65
N GLN A 250 -4.16 4.50 16.82
CA GLN A 250 -5.49 5.02 17.14
C GLN A 250 -5.51 6.55 17.21
N PHE A 251 -4.44 7.15 17.73
CA PHE A 251 -4.28 8.61 17.78
C PHE A 251 -4.19 9.21 16.37
N TYR A 252 -3.30 8.71 15.50
CA TYR A 252 -3.10 9.29 14.18
C TYR A 252 -4.26 8.99 13.23
N VAL A 253 -4.86 7.80 13.28
CA VAL A 253 -6.09 7.52 12.52
C VAL A 253 -7.21 8.48 12.93
N ASP A 254 -7.44 8.70 14.24
CA ASP A 254 -8.42 9.69 14.72
C ASP A 254 -8.13 11.10 14.19
N LYS A 255 -6.86 11.51 14.26
CA LYS A 255 -6.41 12.83 13.84
C LYS A 255 -6.63 13.04 12.34
N ILE A 256 -6.19 12.09 11.52
CA ILE A 256 -6.36 12.12 10.06
C ILE A 256 -7.84 12.19 9.70
N THR A 257 -8.67 11.29 10.25
CA THR A 257 -10.11 11.26 9.95
C THR A 257 -10.82 12.57 10.34
N LYS A 258 -10.40 13.24 11.42
CA LYS A 258 -11.04 14.49 11.88
C LYS A 258 -10.53 15.75 11.22
N GLU A 259 -9.25 15.82 10.89
CA GLU A 259 -8.62 17.02 10.35
C GLU A 259 -8.67 17.06 8.81
N LEU A 260 -8.74 15.90 8.15
CA LEU A 260 -8.53 15.79 6.69
C LEU A 260 -9.76 15.27 5.93
N TYR A 261 -10.88 15.06 6.63
CA TYR A 261 -12.17 14.76 6.03
C TYR A 261 -13.27 15.67 6.60
N SER A 262 -14.10 16.23 5.73
CA SER A 262 -15.32 16.94 6.12
C SER A 262 -16.45 16.76 5.10
N ASN A 263 -17.65 17.21 5.46
CA ASN A 263 -18.81 17.21 4.55
C ASN A 263 -18.93 18.50 3.72
N SER A 264 -17.90 19.35 3.72
CA SER A 264 -17.82 20.55 2.90
C SER A 264 -17.38 20.22 1.47
N PRO A 265 -17.62 21.11 0.48
CA PRO A 265 -17.15 20.91 -0.90
C PRO A 265 -15.64 20.70 -1.04
N ASP A 266 -14.84 21.26 -0.13
CA ASP A 266 -13.38 21.10 0.00
C ASP A 266 -13.00 20.03 1.04
N GLY A 267 -13.90 19.10 1.33
CA GLY A 267 -13.79 18.16 2.44
C GLY A 267 -12.80 17.01 2.27
N LEU A 268 -12.01 16.97 1.20
CA LEU A 268 -10.96 15.98 0.98
C LEU A 268 -9.60 16.67 0.92
N SER A 269 -8.57 15.99 1.44
CA SER A 269 -7.22 16.54 1.51
C SER A 269 -6.41 16.40 0.21
N GLY A 270 -6.96 15.83 -0.85
CA GLY A 270 -6.28 15.54 -2.13
C GLY A 270 -7.28 15.08 -3.19
N ASN A 271 -6.76 14.54 -4.29
CA ASN A 271 -7.60 13.91 -5.32
C ASN A 271 -8.38 12.73 -4.71
N GLU A 272 -9.57 12.45 -5.22
CA GLU A 272 -10.41 11.37 -4.65
C GLU A 272 -9.94 9.97 -5.11
N ASP A 273 -9.22 9.94 -6.23
CA ASP A 273 -8.61 8.78 -6.87
C ASP A 273 -9.55 7.58 -6.99
N CYS A 274 -10.67 7.86 -7.65
CA CYS A 274 -11.67 6.87 -8.07
C CYS A 274 -12.21 6.01 -6.92
N GLY A 275 -12.33 6.56 -5.72
CA GLY A 275 -12.83 5.88 -4.53
C GLY A 275 -11.74 5.55 -3.50
N GLN A 276 -10.46 5.81 -3.77
CA GLN A 276 -9.37 5.40 -2.89
C GLN A 276 -9.39 6.18 -1.57
N MET A 277 -9.47 7.51 -1.61
CA MET A 277 -9.58 8.35 -0.41
C MET A 277 -10.83 8.02 0.40
N SER A 278 -11.96 7.83 -0.27
CA SER A 278 -13.22 7.43 0.37
C SER A 278 -13.14 6.03 0.97
N SER A 279 -12.48 5.09 0.31
CA SER A 279 -12.31 3.72 0.80
C SER A 279 -11.43 3.67 2.05
N TRP A 280 -10.38 4.50 2.10
CA TRP A 280 -9.58 4.67 3.31
C TRP A 280 -10.46 5.14 4.47
N PHE A 281 -11.24 6.21 4.28
CA PHE A 281 -12.15 6.72 5.30
C PHE A 281 -13.16 5.66 5.77
N VAL A 282 -13.78 4.93 4.85
CA VAL A 282 -14.78 3.89 5.17
C VAL A 282 -14.16 2.78 6.02
N LEU A 283 -13.02 2.21 5.60
CA LEU A 283 -12.36 1.12 6.31
C LEU A 283 -11.85 1.60 7.69
N SER A 284 -11.14 2.73 7.73
CA SER A 284 -10.67 3.35 8.97
C SER A 284 -11.82 3.65 9.93
N SER A 285 -12.97 4.11 9.43
CA SER A 285 -14.16 4.39 10.24
C SER A 285 -14.82 3.14 10.83
N LEU A 286 -14.73 2.00 10.15
CA LEU A 286 -15.10 0.69 10.70
C LEU A 286 -14.12 0.24 11.81
N GLY A 287 -12.94 0.84 11.88
CA GLY A 287 -11.92 0.58 12.89
C GLY A 287 -10.85 -0.41 12.46
N PHE A 288 -10.71 -0.71 11.16
CA PHE A 288 -9.67 -1.60 10.66
C PHE A 288 -9.24 -1.26 9.22
N TYR A 289 -8.01 -1.62 8.83
CA TYR A 289 -7.47 -1.27 7.51
C TYR A 289 -6.58 -2.38 6.91
N PRO A 290 -6.69 -2.70 5.62
CA PRO A 290 -5.85 -3.69 4.95
C PRO A 290 -4.51 -3.06 4.54
N VAL A 291 -3.51 -3.10 5.42
CA VAL A 291 -2.18 -2.54 5.13
C VAL A 291 -1.49 -3.24 3.95
N ALA A 292 -1.69 -4.55 3.79
CA ALA A 292 -1.08 -5.34 2.72
C ALA A 292 -2.15 -6.17 1.99
N PRO A 293 -2.89 -5.59 1.02
CA PRO A 293 -3.82 -6.35 0.18
C PRO A 293 -3.15 -7.60 -0.42
N GLY A 294 -3.80 -8.76 -0.28
CA GLY A 294 -3.17 -10.08 -0.45
C GLY A 294 -3.08 -10.84 0.88
N LYS A 295 -2.90 -10.14 2.01
CA LYS A 295 -2.98 -10.76 3.33
C LYS A 295 -4.43 -10.76 3.80
N PRO A 296 -5.01 -11.91 4.18
CA PRO A 296 -6.42 -11.98 4.60
C PRO A 296 -6.63 -11.50 6.06
N TYR A 297 -5.92 -10.46 6.48
CA TYR A 297 -6.09 -9.83 7.79
C TYR A 297 -6.09 -8.30 7.67
N TYR A 298 -6.63 -7.64 8.70
CA TYR A 298 -6.78 -6.19 8.76
C TYR A 298 -6.15 -5.67 10.05
N GLU A 299 -5.46 -4.55 9.96
CA GLU A 299 -4.88 -3.86 11.11
C GLU A 299 -5.94 -3.09 11.86
N ILE A 300 -5.95 -3.21 13.19
CA ILE A 300 -6.90 -2.49 14.04
C ILE A 300 -6.48 -1.01 14.09
N GLY A 301 -7.45 -0.14 13.83
CA GLY A 301 -7.35 1.31 13.99
C GLY A 301 -8.23 1.80 15.14
N ARG A 302 -9.04 2.82 14.88
CA ARG A 302 -10.03 3.37 15.82
C ARG A 302 -11.40 3.46 15.14
N PRO A 303 -12.44 2.78 15.63
CA PRO A 303 -13.80 2.97 15.10
C PRO A 303 -14.26 4.43 15.24
N TYR A 304 -14.82 4.97 14.16
CA TYR A 304 -15.33 6.34 14.16
C TYR A 304 -16.74 6.43 14.76
N PHE A 305 -17.59 5.43 14.47
CA PHE A 305 -18.98 5.37 14.94
C PHE A 305 -19.13 4.51 16.19
N ASN A 306 -20.20 4.76 16.97
CA ASN A 306 -20.57 3.91 18.11
C ASN A 306 -21.04 2.53 17.65
N GLU A 307 -21.72 2.48 16.52
CA GLU A 307 -22.18 1.25 15.91
C GLU A 307 -22.06 1.35 14.40
N SER A 308 -21.55 0.31 13.76
CA SER A 308 -21.51 0.18 12.31
C SER A 308 -21.80 -1.27 11.92
N MET A 309 -22.37 -1.45 10.73
CA MET A 309 -22.70 -2.76 10.19
C MET A 309 -22.28 -2.84 8.74
N LEU A 310 -21.41 -3.80 8.43
CA LEU A 310 -21.02 -4.16 7.07
C LEU A 310 -21.85 -5.37 6.65
N LYS A 311 -22.62 -5.24 5.57
CA LYS A 311 -23.38 -6.35 4.98
C LYS A 311 -22.58 -6.97 3.84
N PHE A 312 -22.49 -8.29 3.84
CA PHE A 312 -21.78 -9.07 2.82
C PHE A 312 -22.77 -9.59 1.77
N GLU A 313 -22.28 -9.94 0.58
CA GLU A 313 -23.12 -10.48 -0.51
C GLU A 313 -23.76 -11.83 -0.16
N ASN A 314 -23.17 -12.59 0.77
CA ASN A 314 -23.72 -13.87 1.24
C ASN A 314 -24.79 -13.73 2.33
N ASN A 315 -25.39 -12.54 2.49
CA ASN A 315 -26.38 -12.17 3.50
C ASN A 315 -25.88 -12.23 4.96
N LYS A 316 -24.60 -12.53 5.21
CA LYS A 316 -24.00 -12.34 6.54
C LYS A 316 -23.68 -10.87 6.76
N SER A 317 -23.42 -10.51 8.01
CA SER A 317 -22.97 -9.16 8.35
C SER A 317 -21.89 -9.20 9.42
N LEU A 318 -21.05 -8.18 9.43
CA LEU A 318 -20.14 -7.85 10.51
C LEU A 318 -20.71 -6.63 11.25
N ARG A 319 -21.10 -6.82 12.51
CA ARG A 319 -21.52 -5.74 13.40
C ARG A 319 -20.35 -5.32 14.28
N ILE A 320 -20.10 -4.02 14.34
CA ILE A 320 -19.02 -3.43 15.13
C ILE A 320 -19.66 -2.46 16.10
N SER A 321 -19.34 -2.60 17.38
CA SER A 321 -19.87 -1.74 18.44
C SER A 321 -18.71 -1.22 19.28
N ALA A 322 -18.56 0.11 19.31
CA ALA A 322 -17.56 0.80 20.09
C ALA A 322 -18.22 1.36 21.36
N ILE A 323 -17.92 0.73 22.51
CA ILE A 323 -18.49 1.13 23.80
C ILE A 323 -17.72 2.33 24.34
N ASN A 324 -18.45 3.36 24.77
CA ASN A 324 -17.87 4.60 25.32
C ASN A 324 -16.96 5.32 24.31
N ASN A 325 -17.32 5.31 23.01
CA ASN A 325 -16.56 6.01 21.98
C ASN A 325 -16.85 7.52 22.04
N SER A 326 -15.82 8.30 22.39
CA SER A 326 -15.90 9.77 22.46
C SER A 326 -14.56 10.41 22.03
N PRO A 327 -14.50 11.74 21.85
CA PRO A 327 -13.24 12.43 21.58
C PRO A 327 -12.16 12.19 22.65
N GLU A 328 -12.57 12.05 23.91
CA GLU A 328 -11.70 11.77 25.06
C GLU A 328 -11.34 10.28 25.13
N ASN A 329 -12.31 9.41 24.87
CA ASN A 329 -12.17 7.96 24.91
C ASN A 329 -11.77 7.40 23.54
N LYS A 330 -10.60 7.82 23.06
CA LYS A 330 -10.10 7.45 21.72
C LYS A 330 -9.31 6.14 21.67
N TYR A 331 -8.90 5.60 22.82
CA TYR A 331 -8.03 4.44 22.89
C TYR A 331 -8.80 3.14 23.19
N ILE A 332 -8.51 2.11 22.41
CA ILE A 332 -9.07 0.76 22.57
C ILE A 332 -8.42 0.09 23.78
N ARG A 333 -9.25 -0.25 24.76
CA ARG A 333 -8.82 -1.03 25.94
C ARG A 333 -8.86 -2.54 25.69
N SER A 334 -9.85 -3.01 24.94
CA SER A 334 -10.00 -4.41 24.55
C SER A 334 -10.88 -4.52 23.32
N VAL A 335 -10.69 -5.62 22.58
CA VAL A 335 -11.52 -5.99 21.43
C VAL A 335 -12.08 -7.38 21.72
N LYS A 336 -13.33 -7.60 21.35
CA LYS A 336 -13.95 -8.93 21.37
C LYS A 336 -14.50 -9.27 20.01
N LEU A 337 -14.25 -10.48 19.53
CA LEU A 337 -14.80 -10.99 18.27
C LEU A 337 -15.69 -12.20 18.58
N ASN A 338 -17.00 -12.07 18.29
CA ASN A 338 -18.00 -13.11 18.62
C ASN A 338 -18.00 -13.48 20.12
N GLY A 339 -17.74 -12.51 20.99
CA GLY A 339 -17.71 -12.69 22.44
C GLY A 339 -16.38 -13.18 23.02
N LEU A 340 -15.42 -13.57 22.17
CA LEU A 340 -14.06 -13.98 22.53
C LEU A 340 -13.12 -12.79 22.66
#